data_AF-A0A0F9B1S7-F1
#
_entry.id   AF-A0A0F9B1S7-F1
#
_cell.length_a   1.000
_cell.length_b   1.000
_cell.length_c   1.000
_cell.angle_alpha   90.00
_cell.angle_beta   90.00
_cell.angle_gamma   90.00
#
_symmetry.space_group_name_H-M   'P 1'
#
loop_
_entity.id
_entity.type
_entity.pdbx_description
1 polymer ?
#
loop_
_entity_poly.entity_id
_entity_poly.type
_entity_poly.pdbx_seq_one_letter_code
_entity_poly.pdbx_strand_id
1 'polypeptide(L)'
;VYGVDGPITVFFDDADRDGIVEAGDRVWAFFGMRRGGNQYYALDITNPDAPKLMWTIQGGSGVYKELAQTWSAPTVSYIKGREDPVLIFGAGFDTNKDNVSLSNDSKGRGLYIVNASNGELVWELTPNTGFKGKHSIAATVSILDSDYDGYIDRLYATDTAGSVWRIDMPGSSPTDGKNPWTHFELAKLGGTLASQDRRFFYKPIVARTMFSKVTSTTANNQTTITRQDTPFDAVLIGSGNRPKPTLTGVQDQLYMIRDINTVTKSFQGTDIPAAITASDLMNVNNDPFANALDDIDEFTKAEVTLSKANGWYYDLPGSGEKSLAAATVVGGVAYYTSFTPASEDATINQCSLSGGSGGLYAFHLHYGSKVYNQLRYVTSNDVPDTPQLYFGSTEACDEDECDEQSQFLLLGPGIKKTKETEKELSAKNPFVPKEILGPGIAFDKDGKIKLVSDAVPIGFGFKTQQTFIYKREVNDNRK
;
A
#
# COMPACT_ATOMS: atom_id res chain seq x y z
N VAL A 1 22.53 19.36 11.36
CA VAL A 1 22.35 18.28 12.36
C VAL A 1 20.89 17.86 12.30
N TYR A 2 20.60 16.59 12.02
CA TYR A 2 19.24 16.06 12.03
C TYR A 2 18.94 15.50 13.43
N GLY A 3 17.75 15.78 13.98
CA GLY A 3 17.26 15.15 15.20
C GLY A 3 16.57 13.81 14.92
N VAL A 4 15.90 13.25 15.93
CA VAL A 4 15.01 12.10 15.75
C VAL A 4 13.71 12.60 15.10
N ASP A 5 13.46 12.17 13.86
CA ASP A 5 12.30 12.59 13.04
C ASP A 5 11.55 11.39 12.41
N GLY A 6 11.88 10.18 12.86
CA GLY A 6 11.21 8.94 12.44
C GLY A 6 9.84 8.79 13.11
N PRO A 7 8.88 8.12 12.44
CA PRO A 7 7.62 7.75 13.07
C PRO A 7 7.88 6.81 14.26
N ILE A 8 7.10 6.99 15.32
CA ILE A 8 7.11 6.13 16.50
C ILE A 8 6.05 5.06 16.31
N THR A 9 6.43 3.81 16.53
CA THR A 9 5.50 2.67 16.55
C THR A 9 5.27 2.27 17.99
N VAL A 10 4.00 2.20 18.38
CA VAL A 10 3.59 1.80 19.74
C VAL A 10 3.05 0.38 19.69
N PHE A 11 3.54 -0.45 20.61
CA PHE A 11 2.94 -1.73 20.95
C PHE A 11 2.20 -1.56 22.27
N PHE A 12 0.91 -1.88 22.27
CA PHE A 12 0.09 -1.88 23.46
C PHE A 12 -0.47 -3.29 23.63
N ASP A 13 0.06 -4.00 24.62
CA ASP A 13 -0.45 -5.27 25.09
C ASP A 13 -1.25 -5.02 26.36
N ASP A 14 -2.55 -4.96 26.14
CA ASP A 14 -3.59 -4.79 27.15
C ASP A 14 -4.10 -6.18 27.52
N ALA A 15 -3.73 -6.64 28.71
CA ALA A 15 -3.93 -8.02 29.12
C ALA A 15 -5.43 -8.35 29.34
N ASP A 16 -6.21 -7.38 29.81
CA ASP A 16 -7.63 -7.54 30.11
C ASP A 16 -8.57 -6.84 29.09
N ARG A 17 -7.99 -6.03 28.20
CA ARG A 17 -8.64 -5.36 27.05
C ARG A 17 -9.60 -4.25 27.45
N ASP A 18 -9.33 -3.57 28.56
CA ASP A 18 -10.16 -2.48 29.04
C ASP A 18 -9.78 -1.09 28.47
N GLY A 19 -8.64 -1.00 27.78
CA GLY A 19 -8.10 0.22 27.19
C GLY A 19 -7.40 1.16 28.18
N ILE A 20 -7.19 0.72 29.41
CA ILE A 20 -6.50 1.41 30.50
C ILE A 20 -5.14 0.74 30.69
N VAL A 21 -4.11 1.52 31.00
CA VAL A 21 -2.78 0.95 31.27
C VAL A 21 -2.64 0.68 32.76
N GLU A 22 -2.57 -0.60 33.14
CA GLU A 22 -2.46 -1.05 34.53
C GLU A 22 -1.50 -2.24 34.74
N ALA A 23 -1.60 -2.89 35.91
CA ALA A 23 -0.65 -3.90 36.35
C ALA A 23 -0.85 -5.22 35.58
N GLY A 24 0.02 -5.48 34.61
CA GLY A 24 -0.07 -6.64 33.72
C GLY A 24 0.16 -6.27 32.27
N ASP A 25 -0.06 -4.99 31.94
CA ASP A 25 0.06 -4.47 30.59
C ASP A 25 1.48 -4.08 30.22
N ARG A 26 1.71 -3.98 28.91
CA ARG A 26 2.98 -3.57 28.35
C ARG A 26 2.73 -2.53 27.28
N VAL A 27 3.33 -1.35 27.44
CA VAL A 27 3.32 -0.31 26.41
C VAL A 27 4.75 0.01 26.01
N TRP A 28 5.11 -0.29 24.76
CA TRP A 28 6.46 -0.08 24.24
C TRP A 28 6.45 0.86 23.05
N ALA A 29 7.45 1.71 22.94
CA ALA A 29 7.65 2.62 21.81
C ALA A 29 8.94 2.29 21.06
N PHE A 30 8.84 2.17 19.74
CA PHE A 30 9.93 1.81 18.84
C PHE A 30 10.12 2.88 17.77
N PHE A 31 11.36 3.32 17.56
CA PHE A 31 11.65 4.35 16.57
C PHE A 31 13.07 4.29 16.03
N GLY A 32 13.22 4.76 14.79
CA GLY A 32 14.50 5.02 14.13
C GLY A 32 14.85 6.51 14.13
N MET A 33 16.03 6.82 13.63
CA MET A 33 16.57 8.19 13.57
C MET A 33 16.44 8.85 12.19
N ARG A 34 15.96 8.12 11.17
CA ARG A 34 16.03 8.50 9.74
C ARG A 34 17.36 9.13 9.35
N ARG A 35 17.38 10.41 8.94
CA ARG A 35 18.62 11.11 8.53
C ARG A 35 19.58 11.35 9.71
N GLY A 36 19.10 11.28 10.95
CA GLY A 36 19.89 11.45 12.16
C GLY A 36 20.85 10.31 12.45
N GLY A 37 20.60 9.10 11.94
CA GLY A 37 21.44 7.94 12.27
C GLY A 37 20.95 6.61 11.72
N ASN A 38 21.67 5.56 12.05
CA ASN A 38 21.41 4.17 11.66
C ASN A 38 21.08 3.29 12.86
N GLN A 39 20.41 3.87 13.86
CA GLN A 39 19.99 3.20 15.09
C GLN A 39 18.48 3.04 15.15
N TYR A 40 18.05 1.98 15.83
CA TYR A 40 16.69 1.82 16.36
C TYR A 40 16.74 1.76 17.88
N TYR A 41 15.69 2.29 18.51
CA TYR A 41 15.53 2.32 19.95
C TYR A 41 14.19 1.69 20.34
N ALA A 42 14.17 1.09 21.52
CA ALA A 42 12.96 0.67 22.20
C ALA A 42 12.89 1.31 23.57
N LEU A 43 11.74 1.88 23.89
CA LEU A 43 11.42 2.42 25.21
C LEU A 43 10.25 1.64 25.80
N ASP A 44 10.36 1.27 27.05
CA ASP A 44 9.22 0.88 27.87
C ASP A 44 8.57 2.17 28.37
N ILE A 45 7.35 2.42 27.90
CA ILE A 45 6.52 3.59 28.24
C ILE A 45 5.26 3.19 29.01
N THR A 46 5.23 1.97 29.58
CA THR A 46 4.11 1.49 30.41
C THR A 46 3.85 2.43 31.58
N ASN A 47 4.91 3.00 32.16
CA ASN A 47 4.81 4.16 33.04
C ASN A 47 5.19 5.44 32.26
N PRO A 48 4.23 6.29 31.87
CA PRO A 48 4.51 7.49 31.08
C PRO A 48 5.36 8.54 31.83
N ASP A 49 5.35 8.52 33.17
CA ASP A 49 6.15 9.44 33.99
C ASP A 49 7.60 8.97 34.16
N ALA A 50 7.90 7.72 33.83
CA ALA A 50 9.23 7.11 34.00
C ALA A 50 9.59 6.15 32.85
N PRO A 51 9.67 6.65 31.59
CA PRO A 51 10.03 5.81 30.46
C PRO A 51 11.46 5.26 30.60
N LYS A 52 11.68 4.01 30.18
CA LYS A 52 12.97 3.32 30.29
C LYS A 52 13.47 2.85 28.95
N LEU A 53 14.76 3.06 28.67
CA LEU A 53 15.40 2.45 27.51
C LEU A 53 15.48 0.93 27.70
N MET A 54 14.86 0.18 26.78
CA MET A 54 14.91 -1.28 26.77
C MET A 54 16.19 -1.77 26.08
N TRP A 55 16.40 -1.31 24.84
CA TRP A 55 17.54 -1.71 24.03
C TRP A 55 17.83 -0.70 22.91
N THR A 56 19.00 -0.84 22.29
CA THR A 56 19.39 -0.09 21.10
C THR A 56 20.00 -1.05 20.09
N ILE A 57 19.56 -0.95 18.84
CA ILE A 57 20.20 -1.61 17.71
C ILE A 57 21.08 -0.58 17.01
N GLN A 58 22.35 -0.93 16.78
CA GLN A 58 23.30 -0.09 16.06
C GLN A 58 23.66 -0.68 14.70
N GLY A 59 23.39 0.06 13.63
CA GLY A 59 23.75 -0.34 12.28
C GLY A 59 25.22 -0.11 11.92
N GLY A 60 25.65 -0.74 10.82
CA GLY A 60 26.97 -0.58 10.23
C GLY A 60 28.06 -1.49 10.81
N SER A 61 27.72 -2.36 11.76
CA SER A 61 28.64 -3.34 12.35
C SER A 61 27.93 -4.65 12.70
N GLY A 62 28.70 -5.72 12.92
CA GLY A 62 28.19 -7.03 13.32
C GLY A 62 27.13 -7.58 12.37
N VAL A 63 26.07 -8.15 12.96
CA VAL A 63 24.91 -8.68 12.21
C VAL A 63 24.08 -7.57 11.55
N TYR A 64 24.20 -6.31 11.99
CA TYR A 64 23.50 -5.15 11.42
C TYR A 64 24.39 -4.35 10.45
N LYS A 65 25.40 -4.96 9.84
CA LYS A 65 26.32 -4.29 8.91
C LYS A 65 25.59 -3.63 7.72
N GLU A 66 24.50 -4.23 7.25
CA GLU A 66 23.70 -3.67 6.16
C GLU A 66 22.72 -2.59 6.64
N LEU A 67 22.54 -2.39 7.94
CA LEU A 67 21.63 -1.37 8.47
C LEU A 67 22.19 0.05 8.25
N ALA A 68 21.54 0.78 7.35
CA ALA A 68 21.83 2.16 6.98
C ALA A 68 20.91 3.14 7.72
N GLN A 69 20.68 4.34 7.19
CA GLN A 69 19.82 5.32 7.87
C GLN A 69 18.43 4.74 8.11
N THR A 70 17.93 4.82 9.35
CA THR A 70 16.72 4.10 9.79
C THR A 70 15.45 4.85 9.41
N TRP A 71 15.16 4.88 8.10
CA TRP A 71 14.00 5.54 7.49
C TRP A 71 12.72 4.71 7.61
N SER A 72 12.87 3.38 7.59
CA SER A 72 11.78 2.41 7.66
C SER A 72 11.17 2.45 9.05
N ALA A 73 9.87 2.71 9.15
CA ALA A 73 9.20 2.58 10.45
C ALA A 73 9.19 1.08 10.83
N PRO A 74 9.59 0.70 12.06
CA PRO A 74 9.42 -0.67 12.50
C PRO A 74 7.93 -1.01 12.54
N THR A 75 7.57 -2.23 12.16
CA THR A 75 6.21 -2.74 12.31
C THR A 75 6.22 -3.85 13.35
N VAL A 76 5.34 -3.77 14.35
CA VAL A 76 5.19 -4.82 15.37
C VAL A 76 4.18 -5.86 14.91
N SER A 77 4.49 -7.13 15.11
CA SER A 77 3.61 -8.26 14.74
C SER A 77 4.01 -9.55 15.47
N TYR A 78 3.24 -10.62 15.29
CA TYR A 78 3.61 -11.98 15.70
C TYR A 78 3.93 -12.85 14.47
N ILE A 79 4.84 -13.81 14.64
CA ILE A 79 5.22 -14.80 13.62
C ILE A 79 5.14 -16.22 14.18
N LYS A 80 4.85 -17.20 13.32
CA LYS A 80 4.68 -18.61 13.73
C LYS A 80 5.91 -19.13 14.47
N GLY A 81 5.68 -19.86 15.57
CA GLY A 81 6.73 -20.45 16.39
C GLY A 81 7.38 -19.51 17.41
N ARG A 82 6.80 -18.32 17.62
CA ARG A 82 7.20 -17.39 18.69
C ARG A 82 5.98 -16.88 19.45
N GLU A 83 6.15 -16.71 20.75
CA GLU A 83 5.15 -16.09 21.63
C GLU A 83 5.39 -14.58 21.76
N ASP A 84 6.66 -14.15 21.82
CA ASP A 84 7.00 -12.72 21.87
C ASP A 84 6.73 -12.01 20.52
N PRO A 85 6.24 -10.77 20.57
CA PRO A 85 6.13 -9.94 19.37
C PRO A 85 7.50 -9.65 18.76
N VAL A 86 7.52 -9.45 17.45
CA VAL A 86 8.70 -9.09 16.68
C VAL A 86 8.54 -7.71 16.05
N LEU A 87 9.67 -7.04 15.80
CA LEU A 87 9.73 -5.86 14.96
C LEU A 87 10.31 -6.20 13.60
N ILE A 88 9.70 -5.64 12.56
CA ILE A 88 10.07 -5.85 11.17
C ILE A 88 10.38 -4.49 10.55
N PHE A 89 11.56 -4.34 9.96
CA PHE A 89 11.96 -3.09 9.31
C PHE A 89 12.93 -3.33 8.15
N GLY A 90 12.87 -2.44 7.16
CA GLY A 90 13.84 -2.39 6.08
C GLY A 90 15.24 -2.04 6.58
N ALA A 91 16.27 -2.51 5.87
CA ALA A 91 17.66 -2.25 6.20
C ALA A 91 18.06 -0.76 6.04
N GLY A 92 17.17 0.10 5.55
CA GLY A 92 17.30 1.55 5.64
C GLY A 92 17.78 2.20 4.35
N PHE A 93 18.15 3.48 4.45
CA PHE A 93 18.52 4.33 3.33
C PHE A 93 20.04 4.54 3.25
N ASP A 94 20.64 4.15 2.13
CA ASP A 94 22.01 4.51 1.80
C ASP A 94 22.06 5.94 1.22
N THR A 95 22.93 6.77 1.79
CA THR A 95 23.07 8.19 1.44
C THR A 95 23.64 8.40 0.04
N ASN A 96 24.22 7.38 -0.59
CA ASN A 96 24.59 7.43 -2.00
C ASN A 96 23.38 7.76 -2.91
N LYS A 97 22.15 7.50 -2.46
CA LYS A 97 20.90 7.84 -3.16
C LYS A 97 20.61 9.33 -3.24
N ASP A 98 21.28 10.15 -2.43
CA ASP A 98 21.17 11.62 -2.53
C ASP A 98 21.90 12.15 -3.79
N ASN A 99 22.82 11.37 -4.37
CA ASN A 99 23.48 11.72 -5.63
C ASN A 99 22.49 11.85 -6.80
N VAL A 100 22.90 12.57 -7.86
CA VAL A 100 22.07 12.80 -9.05
C VAL A 100 21.81 11.49 -9.79
N SER A 101 22.85 10.69 -10.02
CA SER A 101 22.73 9.43 -10.76
C SER A 101 22.28 8.27 -9.88
N LEU A 102 21.37 7.46 -10.39
CA LEU A 102 21.01 6.18 -9.78
C LEU A 102 22.23 5.25 -9.77
N SER A 103 22.52 4.65 -8.61
CA SER A 103 23.60 3.68 -8.43
C SER A 103 23.16 2.54 -7.51
N ASN A 104 23.90 1.43 -7.54
CA ASN A 104 23.72 0.35 -6.58
C ASN A 104 24.14 0.83 -5.19
N ASP A 105 23.45 0.32 -4.17
CA ASP A 105 23.71 0.70 -2.78
C ASP A 105 24.72 -0.25 -2.15
N SER A 106 25.47 0.29 -1.20
CA SER A 106 26.51 -0.44 -0.45
C SER A 106 25.99 -1.02 0.87
N LYS A 107 24.87 -0.47 1.34
CA LYS A 107 24.12 -0.83 2.56
C LYS A 107 22.65 -0.50 2.33
N GLY A 108 21.79 -0.72 3.33
CA GLY A 108 20.36 -0.43 3.22
C GLY A 108 19.54 -1.52 2.52
N ARG A 109 20.18 -2.61 2.06
CA ARG A 109 19.56 -3.62 1.20
C ARG A 109 18.98 -4.75 2.05
N GLY A 110 17.68 -5.00 1.87
CA GLY A 110 17.00 -6.09 2.57
C GLY A 110 16.24 -5.63 3.81
N LEU A 111 15.99 -6.54 4.75
CA LEU A 111 15.19 -6.27 5.95
C LEU A 111 15.64 -7.14 7.13
N TYR A 112 15.21 -6.76 8.32
CA TYR A 112 15.47 -7.47 9.57
C TYR A 112 14.15 -7.74 10.30
N ILE A 113 14.15 -8.84 11.05
CA ILE A 113 13.15 -9.20 12.05
C ILE A 113 13.89 -9.40 13.37
N VAL A 114 13.46 -8.70 14.41
CA VAL A 114 14.08 -8.74 15.75
C VAL A 114 13.02 -8.98 16.81
N ASN A 115 13.40 -9.53 17.96
CA ASN A 115 12.49 -9.65 19.09
C ASN A 115 12.23 -8.24 19.66
N ALA A 116 10.95 -7.87 19.82
CA ALA A 116 10.59 -6.54 20.26
C ALA A 116 10.98 -6.25 21.72
N SER A 117 11.07 -7.27 22.58
CA SER A 117 11.36 -7.10 24.01
C SER A 117 12.84 -6.84 24.31
N ASN A 118 13.75 -7.43 23.53
CA ASN A 118 15.20 -7.38 23.82
C ASN A 118 16.08 -6.95 22.63
N GLY A 119 15.50 -6.78 21.44
CA GLY A 119 16.21 -6.34 20.24
C GLY A 119 17.08 -7.42 19.59
N GLU A 120 17.03 -8.66 20.05
CA GLU A 120 17.82 -9.76 19.48
C GLU A 120 17.37 -10.08 18.05
N LEU A 121 18.33 -10.37 17.16
CA LEU A 121 18.04 -10.76 15.80
C LEU A 121 17.29 -12.10 15.77
N VAL A 122 16.11 -12.10 15.15
CA VAL A 122 15.32 -13.31 14.90
C VAL A 122 15.58 -13.83 13.50
N TRP A 123 15.58 -12.95 12.51
CA TRP A 123 15.86 -13.30 11.12
C TRP A 123 16.33 -12.07 10.33
N GLU A 124 17.14 -12.29 9.31
CA GLU A 124 17.52 -11.25 8.35
C GLU A 124 17.40 -11.76 6.91
N LEU A 125 16.98 -10.85 6.03
CA LEU A 125 17.08 -11.01 4.59
C LEU A 125 17.93 -9.88 4.06
N THR A 126 19.23 -10.11 3.95
CA THR A 126 20.21 -9.14 3.47
C THR A 126 21.09 -9.77 2.40
N PRO A 127 21.95 -9.03 1.68
CA PRO A 127 22.89 -9.63 0.75
C PRO A 127 23.75 -10.74 1.37
N ASN A 128 24.02 -10.67 2.67
CA ASN A 128 24.73 -11.70 3.43
C ASN A 128 23.94 -13.02 3.53
N THR A 129 22.62 -12.96 3.62
CA THR A 129 21.71 -14.11 3.72
C THR A 129 20.96 -14.42 2.42
N GLY A 130 21.39 -13.83 1.30
CA GLY A 130 20.95 -14.21 -0.04
C GLY A 130 19.97 -13.25 -0.72
N PHE A 131 19.65 -12.10 -0.12
CA PHE A 131 18.83 -11.06 -0.78
C PHE A 131 19.48 -10.60 -2.08
N LYS A 132 18.70 -10.58 -3.17
CA LYS A 132 19.20 -10.24 -4.52
C LYS A 132 19.04 -8.76 -4.90
N GLY A 133 18.24 -8.00 -4.15
CA GLY A 133 18.04 -6.58 -4.40
C GLY A 133 19.31 -5.76 -4.17
N LYS A 134 19.50 -4.75 -5.03
CA LYS A 134 20.71 -3.90 -5.04
C LYS A 134 20.49 -2.52 -4.44
N HIS A 135 19.29 -2.25 -3.96
CA HIS A 135 18.86 -0.93 -3.57
C HIS A 135 18.21 -0.92 -2.19
N SER A 136 18.26 0.24 -1.56
CA SER A 136 17.82 0.48 -0.20
C SER A 136 16.35 0.16 -0.04
N ILE A 137 15.99 -0.62 0.98
CA ILE A 137 14.61 -0.76 1.46
C ILE A 137 14.43 0.24 2.61
N ALA A 138 14.05 1.46 2.22
CA ALA A 138 13.87 2.58 3.14
C ALA A 138 12.42 2.73 3.63
N ALA A 139 11.45 2.21 2.87
CA ALA A 139 10.04 2.26 3.23
C ALA A 139 9.72 1.31 4.41
N THR A 140 8.64 1.59 5.14
CA THR A 140 8.03 0.64 6.06
C THR A 140 7.62 -0.64 5.32
N VAL A 141 7.89 -1.79 5.92
CA VAL A 141 7.50 -3.10 5.36
C VAL A 141 6.01 -3.33 5.60
N SER A 142 5.31 -3.87 4.60
CA SER A 142 3.94 -4.33 4.76
C SER A 142 3.90 -5.78 5.18
N ILE A 143 3.00 -6.06 6.11
CA ILE A 143 2.78 -7.38 6.69
C ILE A 143 1.39 -7.87 6.27
N LEU A 144 1.24 -9.18 6.13
CA LEU A 144 -0.02 -9.83 5.82
C LEU A 144 -0.10 -11.15 6.61
N ASP A 145 -1.16 -11.29 7.38
CA ASP A 145 -1.67 -12.55 7.89
C ASP A 145 -2.73 -13.02 6.89
N SER A 146 -2.43 -14.07 6.13
CA SER A 146 -3.26 -14.50 5.02
C SER A 146 -4.36 -15.48 5.43
N ASP A 147 -4.21 -16.17 6.56
CA ASP A 147 -5.15 -17.17 7.06
C ASP A 147 -5.89 -16.71 8.34
N TYR A 148 -5.60 -15.49 8.82
CA TYR A 148 -6.21 -14.85 9.98
C TYR A 148 -5.99 -15.63 11.29
N ASP A 149 -4.84 -16.30 11.42
CA ASP A 149 -4.50 -17.06 12.61
C ASP A 149 -3.76 -16.25 13.70
N GLY A 150 -3.54 -14.95 13.44
CA GLY A 150 -2.84 -14.03 14.33
C GLY A 150 -1.33 -13.96 14.08
N TYR A 151 -0.80 -14.77 13.16
CA TYR A 151 0.61 -14.76 12.77
C TYR A 151 0.76 -14.35 11.31
N ILE A 152 1.61 -13.37 11.07
CA ILE A 152 1.88 -12.97 9.68
C ILE A 152 2.66 -14.06 8.96
N ASP A 153 2.37 -14.19 7.68
CA ASP A 153 2.94 -15.22 6.82
C ASP A 153 3.51 -14.64 5.52
N ARG A 154 3.31 -13.34 5.27
CA ARG A 154 3.87 -12.67 4.09
C ARG A 154 4.26 -11.23 4.37
N LEU A 155 5.33 -10.80 3.70
CA LEU A 155 5.79 -9.42 3.70
C LEU A 155 5.86 -8.86 2.27
N TYR A 156 5.60 -7.56 2.14
CA TYR A 156 5.89 -6.79 0.94
C TYR A 156 6.78 -5.61 1.30
N ALA A 157 7.87 -5.46 0.56
CA ALA A 157 8.83 -4.38 0.75
C ALA A 157 9.11 -3.69 -0.60
N THR A 158 9.44 -2.41 -0.58
CA THR A 158 9.79 -1.67 -1.79
C THR A 158 11.17 -1.05 -1.68
N ASP A 159 11.90 -1.04 -2.77
CA ASP A 159 13.22 -0.43 -2.81
C ASP A 159 13.24 0.94 -3.51
N THR A 160 14.33 1.65 -3.27
CA THR A 160 14.61 3.00 -3.79
C THR A 160 14.99 3.02 -5.28
N ALA A 161 14.81 1.93 -6.02
CA ALA A 161 14.93 1.89 -7.48
C ALA A 161 13.66 1.35 -8.16
N GLY A 162 12.54 1.30 -7.45
CA GLY A 162 11.25 1.00 -8.02
C GLY A 162 10.93 -0.49 -8.09
N SER A 163 11.57 -1.34 -7.28
CA SER A 163 11.21 -2.75 -7.18
C SER A 163 10.29 -3.01 -5.99
N VAL A 164 9.39 -3.98 -6.14
CA VAL A 164 8.53 -4.54 -5.09
C VAL A 164 8.99 -5.97 -4.82
N TRP A 165 9.29 -6.27 -3.57
CA TRP A 165 9.79 -7.55 -3.09
C TRP A 165 8.69 -8.23 -2.28
N ARG A 166 8.44 -9.50 -2.59
CA ARG A 166 7.56 -10.36 -1.80
C ARG A 166 8.41 -11.36 -1.02
N ILE A 167 8.04 -11.58 0.24
CA ILE A 167 8.65 -12.56 1.14
C ILE A 167 7.53 -13.44 1.69
N ASP A 168 7.67 -14.76 1.57
CA ASP A 168 6.72 -15.75 2.09
C ASP A 168 7.34 -16.53 3.24
N MET A 169 6.55 -16.68 4.31
CA MET A 169 6.91 -17.32 5.58
C MET A 169 5.87 -18.42 5.92
N PRO A 170 5.83 -19.53 5.16
CA PRO A 170 4.75 -20.53 5.25
C PRO A 170 4.75 -21.37 6.54
N GLY A 171 5.71 -21.18 7.44
CA GLY A 171 5.84 -21.95 8.67
C GLY A 171 6.78 -21.27 9.68
N SER A 172 7.01 -21.92 10.81
CA SER A 172 7.81 -21.35 11.92
C SER A 172 9.32 -21.39 11.71
N SER A 173 9.82 -22.23 10.79
CA SER A 173 11.25 -22.40 10.56
C SER A 173 11.67 -21.74 9.23
N PRO A 174 12.48 -20.67 9.26
CA PRO A 174 12.97 -20.02 8.04
C PRO A 174 13.79 -20.94 7.13
N THR A 175 14.45 -21.94 7.72
CA THR A 175 15.36 -22.87 7.04
C THR A 175 14.76 -24.26 6.85
N ASP A 176 13.43 -24.39 6.92
CA ASP A 176 12.75 -25.66 6.68
C ASP A 176 13.15 -26.27 5.33
N GLY A 177 13.33 -27.60 5.28
CA GLY A 177 13.81 -28.28 4.07
C GLY A 177 12.77 -28.36 2.95
N LYS A 178 11.47 -28.22 3.27
CA LYS A 178 10.37 -28.31 2.29
C LYS A 178 9.72 -26.97 2.04
N ASN A 179 9.46 -26.22 3.11
CA ASN A 179 8.78 -24.94 3.08
C ASN A 179 9.62 -23.83 3.75
N PRO A 180 10.86 -23.57 3.28
CA PRO A 180 11.67 -22.49 3.84
C PRO A 180 11.02 -21.14 3.55
N TRP A 181 11.43 -20.12 4.31
CA TRP A 181 11.06 -18.76 3.94
C TRP A 181 11.75 -18.37 2.64
N THR A 182 11.02 -17.74 1.73
CA THR A 182 11.52 -17.39 0.40
C THR A 182 11.21 -15.95 0.06
N HIS A 183 11.95 -15.39 -0.90
CA HIS A 183 11.69 -14.05 -1.40
C HIS A 183 11.90 -14.00 -2.91
N PHE A 184 11.19 -13.09 -3.58
CA PHE A 184 11.39 -12.79 -5.00
C PHE A 184 10.99 -11.36 -5.34
N GLU A 185 11.46 -10.86 -6.48
CA GLU A 185 11.08 -9.57 -7.03
C GLU A 185 9.69 -9.72 -7.67
N LEU A 186 8.64 -9.26 -6.99
CA LEU A 186 7.27 -9.30 -7.49
C LEU A 186 7.10 -8.36 -8.69
N ALA A 187 7.66 -7.15 -8.59
CA ALA A 187 7.56 -6.15 -9.63
C ALA A 187 8.83 -5.31 -9.73
N LYS A 188 9.11 -4.83 -10.94
CA LYS A 188 10.20 -3.92 -11.27
C LYS A 188 9.66 -2.77 -12.12
N LEU A 189 9.37 -1.66 -11.46
CA LEU A 189 8.64 -0.52 -12.02
C LEU A 189 9.52 0.72 -12.26
N GLY A 190 10.72 0.72 -11.69
CA GLY A 190 11.79 1.67 -12.05
C GLY A 190 12.46 1.30 -13.37
N GLY A 191 12.88 2.33 -14.11
CA GLY A 191 13.61 2.20 -15.37
C GLY A 191 15.08 2.58 -15.24
N THR A 192 15.83 2.40 -16.33
CA THR A 192 17.25 2.76 -16.42
C THR A 192 17.47 4.18 -16.93
N LEU A 193 16.46 4.79 -17.54
CA LEU A 193 16.49 6.17 -18.00
C LEU A 193 16.30 7.12 -16.81
N ALA A 194 16.94 8.29 -16.86
CA ALA A 194 16.77 9.32 -15.84
C ALA A 194 15.30 9.74 -15.66
N SER A 195 14.52 9.77 -16.75
CA SER A 195 13.08 10.07 -16.72
C SER A 195 12.21 8.96 -16.11
N GLN A 196 12.81 7.80 -15.85
CA GLN A 196 12.16 6.61 -15.29
C GLN A 196 12.82 6.19 -13.96
N ASP A 197 13.62 7.05 -13.33
CA ASP A 197 14.18 6.84 -11.98
C ASP A 197 13.08 6.99 -10.91
N ARG A 198 12.09 6.11 -11.02
CA ARG A 198 10.93 5.99 -10.14
C ARG A 198 11.35 5.23 -8.90
N ARG A 199 11.25 5.90 -7.75
CA ARG A 199 11.70 5.38 -6.46
C ARG A 199 10.53 5.21 -5.51
N PHE A 200 10.62 4.22 -4.62
CA PHE A 200 9.62 4.01 -3.58
C PHE A 200 10.20 4.32 -2.19
N PHE A 201 9.50 5.17 -1.44
CA PHE A 201 9.88 5.60 -0.09
C PHE A 201 8.78 5.37 0.96
N TYR A 202 7.62 4.89 0.51
CA TYR A 202 6.43 4.74 1.35
C TYR A 202 5.94 3.29 1.33
N LYS A 203 5.22 2.93 2.40
CA LYS A 203 4.70 1.58 2.62
C LYS A 203 3.82 1.13 1.44
N PRO A 204 4.09 -0.02 0.79
CA PRO A 204 3.16 -0.57 -0.21
C PRO A 204 1.90 -1.06 0.51
N ILE A 205 0.70 -0.62 0.12
CA ILE A 205 -0.53 -1.12 0.77
C ILE A 205 -0.96 -2.42 0.10
N VAL A 206 -1.42 -3.38 0.90
CA VAL A 206 -1.97 -4.65 0.40
C VAL A 206 -3.44 -4.71 0.76
N ALA A 207 -4.30 -4.93 -0.22
CA ALA A 207 -5.73 -5.15 -0.02
C ALA A 207 -6.14 -6.44 -0.73
N ARG A 208 -6.59 -7.43 0.03
CA ARG A 208 -7.11 -8.67 -0.53
C ARG A 208 -8.51 -8.46 -1.10
N THR A 209 -8.72 -8.91 -2.32
CA THR A 209 -10.01 -8.82 -2.99
C THR A 209 -10.09 -9.85 -4.14
N MET A 210 -11.16 -9.82 -4.93
CA MET A 210 -11.31 -10.64 -6.12
C MET A 210 -11.61 -9.74 -7.32
N PHE A 211 -11.18 -10.13 -8.52
CA PHE A 211 -11.62 -9.49 -9.75
C PHE A 211 -12.29 -10.51 -10.66
N SER A 212 -13.26 -10.05 -11.45
CA SER A 212 -13.83 -10.83 -12.53
C SER A 212 -12.81 -10.90 -13.66
N LYS A 213 -12.14 -12.05 -13.81
CA LYS A 213 -11.24 -12.32 -14.93
C LYS A 213 -12.07 -12.62 -16.17
N VAL A 214 -12.00 -11.74 -17.15
CA VAL A 214 -12.80 -11.81 -18.38
C VAL A 214 -11.96 -12.36 -19.51
N THR A 215 -12.38 -13.50 -20.06
CA THR A 215 -11.72 -14.16 -21.19
C THR A 215 -12.65 -14.18 -22.40
N SER A 216 -12.13 -13.76 -23.54
CA SER A 216 -12.81 -13.86 -24.84
C SER A 216 -12.19 -14.99 -25.64
N THR A 217 -13.01 -15.97 -26.04
CA THR A 217 -12.58 -17.10 -26.87
C THR A 217 -13.42 -17.17 -28.13
N THR A 218 -12.79 -17.22 -29.29
CA THR A 218 -13.48 -17.39 -30.58
C THR A 218 -13.26 -18.81 -31.09
N ALA A 219 -14.34 -19.56 -31.24
CA ALA A 219 -14.34 -20.89 -31.87
C ALA A 219 -15.52 -20.99 -32.84
N ASN A 220 -15.33 -21.61 -34.01
CA ASN A 220 -16.37 -21.75 -35.04
C ASN A 220 -17.07 -20.42 -35.42
N ASN A 221 -16.32 -19.31 -35.53
CA ASN A 221 -16.84 -17.96 -35.76
C ASN A 221 -17.81 -17.43 -34.68
N GLN A 222 -17.86 -18.05 -33.50
CA GLN A 222 -18.62 -17.59 -32.36
C GLN A 222 -17.66 -17.16 -31.25
N THR A 223 -17.83 -15.91 -30.80
CA THR A 223 -17.08 -15.37 -29.66
C THR A 223 -17.87 -15.61 -28.38
N THR A 224 -17.25 -16.27 -27.40
CA THR A 224 -17.81 -16.49 -26.08
C THR A 224 -17.00 -15.69 -25.05
N ILE A 225 -17.70 -14.91 -24.23
CA ILE A 225 -17.13 -14.20 -23.08
C ILE A 225 -17.40 -15.03 -21.83
N THR A 226 -16.34 -15.34 -21.08
CA THR A 226 -16.43 -16.01 -19.77
C THR A 226 -15.86 -15.08 -18.70
N ARG A 227 -16.51 -15.05 -17.54
CA ARG A 227 -16.10 -14.29 -16.36
C ARG A 227 -15.83 -15.26 -15.22
N GLN A 228 -14.69 -15.12 -14.56
CA GLN A 228 -14.31 -15.97 -13.44
C GLN A 228 -13.77 -15.11 -12.29
N ASP A 229 -14.40 -15.19 -11.13
CA ASP A 229 -13.91 -14.53 -9.93
C ASP A 229 -12.55 -15.14 -9.54
N THR A 230 -11.54 -14.28 -9.50
CA THR A 230 -10.15 -14.65 -9.23
C THR A 230 -9.64 -13.83 -8.03
N PRO A 231 -9.30 -14.48 -6.90
CA PRO A 231 -8.73 -13.78 -5.77
C PRO A 231 -7.33 -13.26 -6.10
N PHE A 232 -7.00 -12.10 -5.56
CA PHE A 232 -5.66 -11.52 -5.65
C PHE A 232 -5.41 -10.59 -4.47
N ASP A 233 -4.14 -10.39 -4.15
CA ASP A 233 -3.70 -9.36 -3.24
C ASP A 233 -3.32 -8.13 -4.08
N ALA A 234 -4.09 -7.05 -3.93
CA ALA A 234 -3.83 -5.79 -4.61
C ALA A 234 -2.69 -5.07 -3.89
N VAL A 235 -1.55 -4.90 -4.55
CA VAL A 235 -0.39 -4.17 -4.01
C VAL A 235 -0.36 -2.77 -4.61
N LEU A 236 -0.65 -1.77 -3.78
CA LEU A 236 -0.74 -0.37 -4.15
C LEU A 236 0.54 0.36 -3.75
N ILE A 237 1.14 1.08 -4.70
CA ILE A 237 2.32 1.90 -4.46
C ILE A 237 2.33 3.07 -5.44
N GLY A 238 2.85 4.23 -5.01
CA GLY A 238 3.12 5.36 -5.88
C GLY A 238 4.60 5.70 -5.85
N SER A 239 5.17 6.08 -7.00
CA SER A 239 6.57 6.50 -7.08
C SER A 239 6.75 7.97 -6.73
N GLY A 240 7.89 8.28 -6.12
CA GLY A 240 8.27 9.64 -5.81
C GLY A 240 9.58 9.72 -5.04
N ASN A 241 10.49 10.58 -5.49
CA ASN A 241 11.78 10.77 -4.83
C ASN A 241 11.64 11.70 -3.60
N ARG A 242 11.42 11.13 -2.41
CA ARG A 242 11.19 11.89 -1.17
C ARG A 242 12.33 12.86 -0.78
N PRO A 243 13.63 12.49 -0.90
CA PRO A 243 14.74 13.42 -0.74
C PRO A 243 14.75 14.61 -1.72
N LYS A 244 14.10 14.48 -2.89
CA LYS A 244 14.12 15.49 -3.96
C LYS A 244 12.69 15.86 -4.38
N PRO A 245 11.89 16.47 -3.50
CA PRO A 245 10.48 16.73 -3.76
C PRO A 245 10.24 17.79 -4.85
N THR A 246 11.26 18.55 -5.23
CA THR A 246 11.22 19.55 -6.31
C THR A 246 11.72 19.05 -7.67
N LEU A 247 12.19 17.80 -7.76
CA LEU A 247 12.66 17.24 -9.02
C LEU A 247 11.51 17.12 -10.03
N THR A 248 11.74 17.55 -11.27
CA THR A 248 10.74 17.57 -12.36
C THR A 248 11.06 16.60 -13.50
N GLY A 249 12.28 16.06 -13.55
CA GLY A 249 12.74 15.25 -14.68
C GLY A 249 12.24 13.81 -14.74
N VAL A 250 11.46 13.34 -13.74
CA VAL A 250 10.96 11.96 -13.64
C VAL A 250 9.45 11.94 -13.88
N GLN A 251 8.99 11.03 -14.73
CA GLN A 251 7.56 10.73 -14.88
C GLN A 251 7.15 9.72 -13.81
N ASP A 252 6.76 10.22 -12.64
CA ASP A 252 6.27 9.38 -11.55
C ASP A 252 4.86 8.82 -11.87
N GLN A 253 4.54 7.69 -11.25
CA GLN A 253 3.36 6.88 -11.55
C GLN A 253 2.72 6.34 -10.27
N LEU A 254 1.41 6.09 -10.35
CA LEU A 254 0.64 5.35 -9.34
C LEU A 254 0.34 3.95 -9.86
N TYR A 255 0.38 2.94 -9.00
CA TYR A 255 0.25 1.54 -9.38
C TYR A 255 -0.73 0.78 -8.48
N MET A 256 -1.49 -0.13 -9.09
CA MET A 256 -2.10 -1.27 -8.44
C MET A 256 -1.61 -2.53 -9.16
N ILE A 257 -0.85 -3.36 -8.45
CA ILE A 257 -0.32 -4.62 -8.94
C ILE A 257 -1.20 -5.75 -8.42
N ARG A 258 -1.53 -6.71 -9.28
CA ARG A 258 -2.24 -7.93 -8.91
C ARG A 258 -1.26 -9.05 -8.61
N ASP A 259 -1.16 -9.41 -7.34
CA ASP A 259 -0.50 -10.63 -6.93
C ASP A 259 -1.54 -11.77 -6.79
N ILE A 260 -1.58 -12.64 -7.80
CA ILE A 260 -2.56 -13.73 -7.87
C ILE A 260 -2.18 -14.95 -7.02
N ASN A 261 -0.97 -14.99 -6.47
CA ASN A 261 -0.52 -16.09 -5.62
C ASN A 261 -0.95 -15.83 -4.17
N THR A 262 -2.25 -15.83 -3.91
CA THR A 262 -2.81 -15.41 -2.60
C THR A 262 -2.56 -16.40 -1.46
N VAL A 263 -2.24 -17.65 -1.77
CA VAL A 263 -1.86 -18.66 -0.77
C VAL A 263 -0.35 -18.57 -0.50
N THR A 264 0.02 -18.38 0.76
CA THR A 264 1.42 -18.31 1.18
C THR A 264 2.09 -19.69 1.00
N LYS A 265 3.26 -19.68 0.35
CA LYS A 265 4.07 -20.88 0.08
C LYS A 265 5.51 -20.51 -0.21
N SER A 266 6.40 -21.50 -0.19
CA SER A 266 7.78 -21.30 -0.65
C SER A 266 7.84 -21.26 -2.18
N PHE A 267 8.48 -20.24 -2.74
CA PHE A 267 8.74 -20.12 -4.17
C PHE A 267 10.18 -20.52 -4.48
N GLN A 268 10.37 -21.60 -5.24
CA GLN A 268 11.68 -22.15 -5.56
C GLN A 268 11.78 -22.53 -7.03
N GLY A 269 12.98 -22.41 -7.61
CA GLY A 269 13.23 -22.83 -8.98
C GLY A 269 12.26 -22.20 -9.98
N THR A 270 11.54 -23.04 -10.72
CA THR A 270 10.57 -22.61 -11.75
C THR A 270 9.26 -22.08 -11.19
N ASP A 271 8.99 -22.23 -9.89
CA ASP A 271 7.77 -21.71 -9.27
C ASP A 271 7.85 -20.20 -9.04
N ILE A 272 9.05 -19.63 -9.04
CA ILE A 272 9.29 -18.19 -8.86
C ILE A 272 8.69 -17.43 -10.06
N PRO A 273 7.68 -16.57 -9.85
CA PRO A 273 7.11 -15.77 -10.94
C PRO A 273 8.14 -14.81 -11.54
N ALA A 274 8.00 -14.51 -12.83
CA ALA A 274 8.73 -13.40 -13.43
C ALA A 274 8.28 -12.08 -12.82
N ALA A 275 9.22 -11.13 -12.64
CA ALA A 275 8.91 -9.82 -12.10
C ALA A 275 7.99 -9.05 -13.05
N ILE A 276 6.91 -8.50 -12.50
CA ILE A 276 5.95 -7.66 -13.21
C ILE A 276 6.60 -6.33 -13.57
N THR A 277 6.57 -5.97 -14.84
CA THR A 277 7.10 -4.71 -15.36
C THR A 277 5.98 -3.76 -15.77
N ALA A 278 6.32 -2.51 -16.08
CA ALA A 278 5.33 -1.53 -16.54
C ALA A 278 4.57 -1.97 -17.82
N SER A 279 5.16 -2.82 -18.67
CA SER A 279 4.47 -3.35 -19.87
C SER A 279 3.44 -4.43 -19.55
N ASP A 280 3.50 -5.03 -18.36
CA ASP A 280 2.55 -6.04 -17.90
C ASP A 280 1.34 -5.39 -17.21
N LEU A 281 1.31 -4.06 -17.10
CA LEU A 281 0.25 -3.28 -16.46
C LEU A 281 -0.53 -2.48 -17.51
N MET A 282 -1.84 -2.34 -17.31
CA MET A 282 -2.69 -1.50 -18.16
C MET A 282 -2.50 -0.02 -17.83
N ASN A 283 -2.23 0.82 -18.84
CA ASN A 283 -2.26 2.28 -18.68
C ASN A 283 -3.73 2.75 -18.58
N VAL A 284 -4.07 3.46 -17.51
CA VAL A 284 -5.44 3.96 -17.27
C VAL A 284 -5.57 5.48 -17.38
N ASN A 285 -4.60 6.18 -17.96
CA ASN A 285 -4.58 7.65 -18.03
C ASN A 285 -5.84 8.25 -18.69
N ASN A 286 -6.37 7.56 -19.70
CA ASN A 286 -7.55 8.01 -20.46
C ASN A 286 -8.88 7.51 -19.86
N ASP A 287 -8.85 6.83 -18.73
CA ASP A 287 -10.01 6.23 -18.07
C ASP A 287 -10.90 5.38 -19.03
N PRO A 288 -10.37 4.26 -19.53
CA PRO A 288 -11.06 3.43 -20.53
C PRO A 288 -12.41 2.87 -20.05
N PHE A 289 -12.61 2.76 -18.72
CA PHE A 289 -13.84 2.23 -18.15
C PHE A 289 -14.90 3.31 -17.96
N ALA A 290 -14.55 4.52 -17.50
CA ALA A 290 -15.53 5.61 -17.39
C ALA A 290 -16.09 6.03 -18.75
N ASN A 291 -15.28 5.91 -19.81
CA ASN A 291 -15.71 6.23 -21.18
C ASN A 291 -16.60 5.15 -21.81
N ALA A 292 -16.74 3.98 -21.17
CA ALA A 292 -17.49 2.84 -21.67
C ALA A 292 -18.75 2.52 -20.85
N LEU A 293 -19.15 3.38 -19.90
CA LEU A 293 -20.28 3.09 -19.00
C LEU A 293 -21.63 2.95 -19.72
N ASP A 294 -21.76 3.55 -20.90
CA ASP A 294 -22.97 3.51 -21.72
C ASP A 294 -22.96 2.37 -22.76
N ASP A 295 -21.87 1.59 -22.84
CA ASP A 295 -21.69 0.52 -23.83
C ASP A 295 -21.04 -0.72 -23.21
N ILE A 296 -21.85 -1.76 -23.03
CA ILE A 296 -21.44 -3.04 -22.42
C ILE A 296 -20.38 -3.79 -23.24
N ASP A 297 -20.38 -3.64 -24.56
CA ASP A 297 -19.42 -4.32 -25.43
C ASP A 297 -18.06 -3.64 -25.35
N GLU A 298 -18.01 -2.30 -25.37
CA GLU A 298 -16.78 -1.54 -25.14
C GLU A 298 -16.23 -1.76 -23.73
N PHE A 299 -17.10 -1.78 -22.71
CA PHE A 299 -16.69 -2.09 -21.34
C PHE A 299 -16.09 -3.49 -21.23
N THR A 300 -16.75 -4.48 -21.83
CA THR A 300 -16.27 -5.88 -21.85
C THR A 300 -14.93 -6.00 -22.58
N LYS A 301 -14.70 -5.24 -23.66
CA LYS A 301 -13.38 -5.20 -24.35
C LYS A 301 -12.29 -4.63 -23.44
N ALA A 302 -12.59 -3.59 -22.68
CA ALA A 302 -11.67 -3.05 -21.67
C ALA A 302 -11.38 -4.09 -20.58
N GLU A 303 -12.39 -4.81 -20.08
CA GLU A 303 -12.21 -5.89 -19.11
C GLU A 303 -11.31 -7.03 -19.64
N VAL A 304 -11.49 -7.44 -20.90
CA VAL A 304 -10.65 -8.47 -21.55
C VAL A 304 -9.19 -8.01 -21.65
N THR A 305 -8.97 -6.72 -21.93
CA THR A 305 -7.62 -6.14 -21.99
C THR A 305 -6.98 -6.12 -20.60
N LEU A 306 -7.71 -5.61 -19.61
CA LEU A 306 -7.26 -5.55 -18.22
C LEU A 306 -7.01 -6.94 -17.61
N SER A 307 -7.75 -7.96 -18.04
CA SER A 307 -7.62 -9.35 -17.55
C SER A 307 -6.35 -10.05 -18.01
N LYS A 308 -5.70 -9.53 -19.06
CA LYS A 308 -4.37 -9.98 -19.52
C LYS A 308 -3.25 -9.26 -18.79
N ALA A 309 -3.55 -8.13 -18.15
CA ALA A 309 -2.59 -7.34 -17.39
C ALA A 309 -2.55 -7.77 -15.92
N ASN A 310 -1.38 -7.62 -15.31
CA ASN A 310 -1.12 -7.84 -13.89
C ASN A 310 -1.53 -6.64 -13.02
N GLY A 311 -2.48 -5.83 -13.48
CA GLY A 311 -2.95 -4.63 -12.79
C GLY A 311 -2.98 -3.41 -13.69
N TRP A 312 -2.85 -2.23 -13.11
CA TRP A 312 -2.89 -0.96 -13.83
C TRP A 312 -1.88 0.05 -13.27
N TYR A 313 -1.52 1.02 -14.10
CA TYR A 313 -0.75 2.19 -13.70
C TYR A 313 -1.35 3.48 -14.27
N TYR A 314 -1.09 4.59 -13.58
CA TYR A 314 -1.49 5.93 -13.98
C TYR A 314 -0.26 6.86 -13.94
N ASP A 315 0.00 7.57 -15.03
CA ASP A 315 1.04 8.60 -15.08
C ASP A 315 0.56 9.87 -14.37
N LEU A 316 1.33 10.35 -13.41
CA LEU A 316 1.03 11.62 -12.74
C LEU A 316 1.20 12.78 -13.75
N PRO A 317 0.14 13.54 -14.08
CA PRO A 317 0.15 14.46 -15.21
C PRO A 317 0.94 15.75 -14.96
N GLY A 318 1.13 16.14 -13.69
CA GLY A 318 1.90 17.34 -13.36
C GLY A 318 3.39 17.17 -13.59
N SER A 319 4.07 18.22 -14.05
CA SER A 319 5.53 18.22 -14.19
C SER A 319 6.20 18.00 -12.83
N GLY A 320 6.90 16.87 -12.69
CA GLY A 320 7.45 16.45 -11.40
C GLY A 320 6.41 16.09 -10.33
N GLU A 321 5.15 15.87 -10.68
CA GLU A 321 4.16 15.39 -9.71
C GLU A 321 4.55 14.00 -9.23
N LYS A 322 4.53 13.78 -7.91
CA LYS A 322 5.08 12.58 -7.29
C LYS A 322 4.24 12.13 -6.09
N SER A 323 4.21 10.82 -5.83
CA SER A 323 3.55 10.23 -4.67
C SER A 323 4.47 10.25 -3.47
N LEU A 324 4.14 11.05 -2.45
CA LEU A 324 4.95 11.25 -1.25
C LEU A 324 4.21 10.85 0.03
N ALA A 325 3.33 9.87 -0.07
CA ALA A 325 2.70 9.19 1.05
C ALA A 325 2.36 7.74 0.67
N ALA A 326 2.00 6.92 1.65
CA ALA A 326 1.40 5.62 1.38
C ALA A 326 -0.03 5.80 0.82
N ALA A 327 -0.48 4.84 0.02
CA ALA A 327 -1.85 4.77 -0.45
C ALA A 327 -2.81 4.40 0.70
N THR A 328 -4.11 4.35 0.43
CA THR A 328 -5.13 3.84 1.36
C THR A 328 -6.26 3.19 0.56
N VAL A 329 -6.78 2.06 1.05
CA VAL A 329 -7.89 1.35 0.40
C VAL A 329 -9.08 1.31 1.33
N VAL A 330 -10.20 1.89 0.91
CA VAL A 330 -11.45 1.92 1.67
C VAL A 330 -12.60 1.71 0.70
N GLY A 331 -13.49 0.76 1.01
CA GLY A 331 -14.64 0.44 0.14
C GLY A 331 -14.25 -0.06 -1.26
N GLY A 332 -13.06 -0.62 -1.43
CA GLY A 332 -12.50 -0.97 -2.74
C GLY A 332 -12.17 0.24 -3.64
N VAL A 333 -12.06 1.43 -3.05
CA VAL A 333 -11.47 2.61 -3.70
C VAL A 333 -10.03 2.76 -3.24
N ALA A 334 -9.14 2.96 -4.20
CA ALA A 334 -7.72 3.18 -4.00
C ALA A 334 -7.43 4.69 -3.96
N TYR A 335 -7.06 5.20 -2.79
CA TYR A 335 -6.71 6.59 -2.55
C TYR A 335 -5.19 6.78 -2.55
N TYR A 336 -4.72 7.77 -3.31
CA TYR A 336 -3.31 8.15 -3.35
C TYR A 336 -3.19 9.66 -3.19
N THR A 337 -2.16 10.12 -2.50
CA THR A 337 -1.82 11.54 -2.50
C THR A 337 -0.60 11.82 -3.34
N SER A 338 -0.60 13.00 -3.96
CA SER A 338 0.49 13.48 -4.79
C SER A 338 0.90 14.89 -4.41
N PHE A 339 2.11 15.27 -4.79
CA PHE A 339 2.59 16.64 -4.71
C PHE A 339 3.23 17.04 -6.04
N THR A 340 2.72 18.10 -6.64
CA THR A 340 3.30 18.76 -7.81
C THR A 340 4.13 19.95 -7.35
N PRO A 341 5.44 20.00 -7.61
CA PRO A 341 6.25 21.17 -7.27
C PRO A 341 5.79 22.40 -8.05
N ALA A 342 6.05 23.60 -7.52
CA ALA A 342 5.76 24.83 -8.24
C ALA A 342 6.59 24.94 -9.52
N SER A 343 6.01 25.53 -10.57
CA SER A 343 6.73 25.80 -11.82
C SER A 343 7.87 26.78 -11.58
N GLU A 344 8.98 26.64 -12.32
CA GLU A 344 10.11 27.57 -12.27
C GLU A 344 9.69 29.01 -12.64
N ASP A 345 8.68 29.16 -13.50
CA ASP A 345 8.11 30.44 -13.93
C ASP A 345 7.05 31.02 -12.97
N ALA A 346 6.81 30.40 -11.82
CA ALA A 346 5.84 30.91 -10.87
C ALA A 346 6.31 32.27 -10.31
N THR A 347 5.55 33.33 -10.57
CA THR A 347 5.85 34.68 -10.08
C THR A 347 5.81 34.70 -8.55
N ILE A 348 6.98 34.82 -7.93
CA ILE A 348 7.11 35.07 -6.49
C ILE A 348 6.68 36.52 -6.24
N ASN A 349 5.43 36.72 -5.85
CA ASN A 349 5.03 38.00 -5.30
C ASN A 349 5.66 38.13 -3.89
N GLN A 350 6.10 39.32 -3.46
CA GLN A 350 6.86 39.53 -2.21
C GLN A 350 6.12 39.07 -0.93
N CYS A 351 4.85 38.70 -1.04
CA CYS A 351 4.01 38.17 0.06
C CYS A 351 3.38 36.79 -0.25
N SER A 352 3.77 36.10 -1.32
CA SER A 352 3.26 34.75 -1.65
C SER A 352 4.40 33.83 -2.08
N LEU A 353 4.65 32.79 -1.30
CA LEU A 353 5.45 31.65 -1.76
C LEU A 353 4.65 30.92 -2.85
N SER A 354 5.26 30.66 -4.00
CA SER A 354 4.75 29.68 -4.96
C SER A 354 4.95 28.28 -4.35
N GLY A 355 4.05 27.92 -3.43
CA GLY A 355 3.96 26.54 -2.94
C GLY A 355 3.56 25.62 -4.09
N GLY A 356 4.01 24.37 -4.05
CA GLY A 356 3.50 23.35 -4.96
C GLY A 356 2.00 23.11 -4.75
N SER A 357 1.46 22.09 -5.40
CA SER A 357 0.05 21.71 -5.26
C SER A 357 -0.07 20.25 -4.88
N GLY A 358 -0.68 20.00 -3.72
CA GLY A 358 -1.07 18.66 -3.32
C GLY A 358 -2.33 18.16 -4.03
N GLY A 359 -2.41 16.86 -4.26
CA GLY A 359 -3.57 16.18 -4.84
C GLY A 359 -4.01 14.96 -4.05
N LEU A 360 -5.31 14.65 -4.07
CA LEU A 360 -5.87 13.35 -3.67
C LEU A 360 -6.51 12.71 -4.90
N TYR A 361 -6.02 11.53 -5.27
CA TYR A 361 -6.61 10.69 -6.30
C TYR A 361 -7.51 9.62 -5.67
N ALA A 362 -8.59 9.26 -6.37
CA ALA A 362 -9.47 8.18 -5.97
C ALA A 362 -9.85 7.29 -7.16
N PHE A 363 -9.27 6.09 -7.20
CA PHE A 363 -9.46 5.12 -8.28
C PHE A 363 -10.35 3.96 -7.83
N HIS A 364 -11.16 3.44 -8.75
CA HIS A 364 -11.76 2.13 -8.63
C HIS A 364 -10.64 1.09 -8.56
N LEU A 365 -10.51 0.36 -7.45
CA LEU A 365 -9.36 -0.52 -7.21
C LEU A 365 -9.12 -1.51 -8.36
N HIS A 366 -10.18 -2.10 -8.92
CA HIS A 366 -10.05 -3.07 -9.99
C HIS A 366 -9.74 -2.45 -11.36
N TYR A 367 -10.33 -1.30 -11.68
CA TYR A 367 -10.42 -0.79 -13.04
C TYR A 367 -9.51 0.41 -13.30
N GLY A 368 -8.97 1.05 -12.26
CA GLY A 368 -8.20 2.28 -12.40
C GLY A 368 -9.03 3.44 -12.95
N SER A 369 -10.35 3.39 -12.76
CA SER A 369 -11.33 4.38 -13.22
C SER A 369 -11.67 5.38 -12.13
N LYS A 370 -12.13 6.59 -12.47
CA LYS A 370 -12.64 7.52 -11.46
C LYS A 370 -13.92 6.97 -10.80
N VAL A 371 -14.04 7.16 -9.49
CA VAL A 371 -15.24 6.78 -8.71
C VAL A 371 -16.10 7.98 -8.29
N TYR A 372 -15.59 9.18 -8.52
CA TYR A 372 -16.27 10.45 -8.29
C TYR A 372 -16.35 11.26 -9.59
N ASN A 373 -16.89 12.48 -9.54
CA ASN A 373 -16.97 13.33 -10.75
C ASN A 373 -15.56 13.65 -11.28
N GLN A 374 -14.60 13.82 -10.36
CA GLN A 374 -13.20 14.04 -10.67
C GLN A 374 -12.35 12.88 -10.17
N LEU A 375 -11.26 12.61 -10.89
CA LEU A 375 -10.27 11.64 -10.48
C LEU A 375 -9.32 12.20 -9.40
N ARG A 376 -9.00 13.50 -9.48
CA ARG A 376 -8.05 14.19 -8.60
C ARG A 376 -8.71 15.41 -7.96
N TYR A 377 -8.57 15.54 -6.65
CA TYR A 377 -8.99 16.70 -5.86
C TYR A 377 -7.77 17.49 -5.40
N VAL A 378 -7.83 18.82 -5.49
CA VAL A 378 -6.77 19.70 -4.97
C VAL A 378 -6.85 19.72 -3.45
N THR A 379 -5.69 19.67 -2.79
CA THR A 379 -5.60 19.67 -1.32
C THR A 379 -5.02 21.01 -0.81
N SER A 380 -3.91 21.00 -0.08
CA SER A 380 -3.14 22.18 0.30
C SER A 380 -1.96 22.43 -0.66
N ASN A 381 -1.20 23.50 -0.41
CA ASN A 381 0.04 23.78 -1.14
C ASN A 381 1.26 23.03 -0.56
N ASP A 382 1.03 22.13 0.40
CA ASP A 382 2.05 21.33 1.06
C ASP A 382 2.04 19.89 0.53
N VAL A 383 3.02 19.11 0.97
CA VAL A 383 3.05 17.67 0.69
C VAL A 383 1.93 16.99 1.48
N PRO A 384 0.90 16.42 0.84
CA PRO A 384 -0.22 15.84 1.56
C PRO A 384 0.17 14.50 2.21
N ASP A 385 -0.37 14.24 3.40
CA ASP A 385 -0.12 13.00 4.13
C ASP A 385 -0.96 11.82 3.61
N THR A 386 -0.75 10.61 4.13
CA THR A 386 -1.56 9.43 3.83
C THR A 386 -2.98 9.63 4.34
N PRO A 387 -4.02 9.42 3.50
CA PRO A 387 -5.41 9.49 3.95
C PRO A 387 -5.69 8.47 5.05
N GLN A 388 -6.27 8.91 6.18
CA GLN A 388 -6.57 8.02 7.30
C GLN A 388 -8.06 7.73 7.37
N LEU A 389 -8.43 6.45 7.51
CA LEU A 389 -9.80 6.06 7.77
C LEU A 389 -10.18 6.45 9.20
N TYR A 390 -11.32 7.12 9.32
CA TYR A 390 -11.95 7.51 10.57
C TYR A 390 -13.40 7.05 10.57
N PHE A 391 -13.89 6.64 11.73
CA PHE A 391 -15.29 6.31 11.95
C PHE A 391 -15.88 7.32 12.91
N GLY A 392 -16.92 8.02 12.48
CA GLY A 392 -17.62 9.02 13.29
C GLY A 392 -19.10 9.06 12.96
N SER A 393 -19.81 10.03 13.53
CA SER A 393 -21.18 10.36 13.14
C SER A 393 -21.20 11.64 12.30
N THR A 394 -22.17 11.71 11.41
CA THR A 394 -22.55 12.93 10.71
C THR A 394 -24.05 13.11 10.83
N GLU A 395 -24.51 14.34 11.06
CA GLU A 395 -25.94 14.66 11.01
C GLU A 395 -26.40 14.66 9.55
N ALA A 396 -27.37 13.80 9.26
CA ALA A 396 -28.13 13.82 8.03
C ALA A 396 -29.50 14.46 8.34
N CYS A 397 -29.74 15.64 7.78
CA CYS A 397 -31.00 16.35 7.96
C CYS A 397 -31.89 16.17 6.73
N ASP A 398 -33.12 15.69 6.94
CA ASP A 398 -34.17 15.65 5.91
C ASP A 398 -35.27 16.62 6.32
N GLU A 399 -35.37 17.73 5.57
CA GLU A 399 -36.21 18.92 5.84
C GLU A 399 -36.04 19.51 7.26
N ASP A 400 -36.64 18.90 8.28
CA ASP A 400 -36.71 19.36 9.69
C ASP A 400 -36.23 18.32 10.72
N GLU A 401 -35.96 17.07 10.32
CA GLU A 401 -35.43 16.02 11.21
C GLU A 401 -33.96 15.72 10.88
N CYS A 402 -33.07 15.90 11.86
CA CYS A 402 -31.67 15.56 11.76
C CYS A 402 -31.39 14.29 12.57
N ASP A 403 -30.99 13.22 11.87
CA ASP A 403 -30.55 11.98 12.49
C ASP A 403 -29.02 11.88 12.45
N GLU A 404 -28.42 11.49 13.57
CA GLU A 404 -27.01 11.12 13.61
C GLU A 404 -26.81 9.77 12.91
N GLN A 405 -26.07 9.79 11.81
CA GLN A 405 -25.72 8.58 11.07
C GLN A 405 -24.24 8.30 11.21
N SER A 406 -23.89 7.10 11.68
CA SER A 406 -22.51 6.63 11.68
C SER A 406 -21.99 6.49 10.25
N GLN A 407 -20.82 7.03 9.98
CA GLN A 407 -20.22 7.03 8.65
C GLN A 407 -18.70 6.95 8.73
N PHE A 408 -18.12 6.26 7.74
CA PHE A 408 -16.69 6.28 7.49
C PHE A 408 -16.27 7.56 6.77
N LEU A 409 -15.16 8.12 7.19
CA LEU A 409 -14.61 9.37 6.69
C LEU A 409 -13.10 9.19 6.45
N LEU A 410 -12.56 9.93 5.50
CA LEU A 410 -11.13 10.02 5.29
C LEU A 410 -10.63 11.35 5.87
N LEU A 411 -9.83 11.25 6.93
CA LEU A 411 -9.12 12.36 7.51
C LEU A 411 -7.81 12.58 6.77
N GLY A 412 -7.65 13.80 6.27
CA GLY A 412 -6.46 14.18 5.52
C GLY A 412 -6.38 13.50 4.15
N PRO A 413 -5.73 14.17 3.17
CA PRO A 413 -5.45 15.60 3.17
C PRO A 413 -6.74 16.42 2.98
N GLY A 414 -6.79 17.64 3.53
CA GLY A 414 -7.94 18.51 3.40
C GLY A 414 -8.16 18.94 1.96
N ILE A 415 -9.33 18.63 1.39
CA ILE A 415 -9.73 19.02 0.04
C ILE A 415 -10.07 20.50 -0.01
N LYS A 416 -9.53 21.18 -1.01
CA LYS A 416 -9.90 22.56 -1.34
C LYS A 416 -11.08 22.55 -2.30
N LYS A 417 -12.21 23.12 -1.88
CA LYS A 417 -13.34 23.35 -2.78
C LYS A 417 -12.94 24.29 -3.90
N THR A 418 -13.15 23.84 -5.12
CA THR A 418 -13.00 24.60 -6.36
C THR A 418 -14.39 24.86 -6.95
N LYS A 419 -14.50 25.74 -7.95
CA LYS A 419 -15.78 25.99 -8.64
C LYS A 419 -16.38 24.71 -9.23
N GLU A 420 -15.53 23.79 -9.65
CA GLU A 420 -15.90 22.51 -10.26
C GLU A 420 -16.35 21.46 -9.23
N THR A 421 -15.93 21.60 -7.96
CA THR A 421 -16.23 20.65 -6.87
C THR A 421 -17.22 21.20 -5.83
N GLU A 422 -17.60 22.47 -5.94
CA GLU A 422 -18.44 23.15 -4.94
C GLU A 422 -19.81 22.47 -4.71
N LYS A 423 -20.37 21.87 -5.77
CA LYS A 423 -21.65 21.13 -5.72
C LYS A 423 -21.50 19.65 -5.37
N GLU A 424 -20.28 19.14 -5.25
CA GLU A 424 -20.05 17.73 -4.97
C GLU A 424 -20.05 17.47 -3.46
N LEU A 425 -21.13 16.86 -2.97
CA LEU A 425 -21.33 16.59 -1.55
C LEU A 425 -20.30 15.61 -0.96
N SER A 426 -19.76 14.70 -1.78
CA SER A 426 -18.72 13.74 -1.38
C SER A 426 -17.34 14.38 -1.23
N ALA A 427 -17.05 15.46 -1.96
CA ALA A 427 -15.78 16.17 -1.96
C ALA A 427 -15.72 17.25 -0.85
N LYS A 428 -16.24 16.92 0.35
CA LYS A 428 -16.18 17.78 1.54
C LYS A 428 -15.01 17.38 2.45
N ASN A 429 -14.73 18.19 3.47
CA ASN A 429 -13.82 17.82 4.54
C ASN A 429 -14.63 17.49 5.80
N PRO A 430 -14.39 16.34 6.44
CA PRO A 430 -13.56 15.21 5.97
C PRO A 430 -14.15 14.51 4.74
N PHE A 431 -13.29 13.86 3.95
CA PHE A 431 -13.69 13.30 2.66
C PHE A 431 -14.54 12.05 2.85
N VAL A 432 -15.65 11.95 2.12
CA VAL A 432 -16.57 10.82 2.25
C VAL A 432 -16.15 9.75 1.24
N PRO A 433 -15.70 8.57 1.69
CA PRO A 433 -15.32 7.48 0.80
C PRO A 433 -16.54 6.95 0.02
N LYS A 434 -16.30 6.09 -0.99
CA LYS A 434 -17.31 5.35 -1.75
C LYS A 434 -17.07 3.85 -1.63
N GLU A 435 -18.12 3.05 -1.81
CA GLU A 435 -18.01 1.60 -1.98
C GLU A 435 -18.13 1.27 -3.48
N ILE A 436 -17.20 0.50 -4.01
CA ILE A 436 -17.30 -0.01 -5.39
C ILE A 436 -18.30 -1.16 -5.49
N LEU A 437 -18.91 -1.33 -6.67
CA LEU A 437 -19.72 -2.50 -7.00
C LEU A 437 -18.85 -3.50 -7.76
N GLY A 438 -18.92 -4.78 -7.39
CA GLY A 438 -18.10 -5.81 -8.02
C GLY A 438 -18.02 -7.10 -7.21
N PRO A 439 -17.33 -8.14 -7.72
CA PRO A 439 -16.51 -8.15 -8.94
C PRO A 439 -17.31 -8.23 -10.28
N GLY A 440 -18.62 -8.50 -10.24
CA GLY A 440 -19.49 -8.50 -11.42
C GLY A 440 -19.97 -7.11 -11.85
N ILE A 441 -20.53 -7.02 -13.06
CA ILE A 441 -21.07 -5.76 -13.59
C ILE A 441 -22.42 -5.47 -12.94
N ALA A 442 -22.55 -4.25 -12.40
CA ALA A 442 -23.82 -3.72 -11.93
C ALA A 442 -24.36 -2.66 -12.90
N PHE A 443 -25.67 -2.48 -12.90
CA PHE A 443 -26.35 -1.50 -13.73
C PHE A 443 -27.19 -0.54 -12.87
N ASP A 444 -27.31 0.70 -13.32
CA ASP A 444 -28.27 1.63 -12.74
C ASP A 444 -29.69 1.40 -13.28
N LYS A 445 -30.65 2.22 -12.82
CA LYS A 445 -32.05 2.16 -13.23
C LYS A 445 -32.28 2.43 -14.73
N ASP A 446 -31.32 3.09 -15.38
CA ASP A 446 -31.37 3.46 -16.80
C ASP A 446 -30.63 2.42 -17.67
N GLY A 447 -30.12 1.34 -17.07
CA GLY A 447 -29.40 0.26 -17.74
C GLY A 447 -27.95 0.58 -18.06
N LYS A 448 -27.40 1.68 -17.54
CA LYS A 448 -25.97 2.03 -17.69
C LYS A 448 -25.13 1.32 -16.65
N ILE A 449 -23.87 1.07 -16.98
CA ILE A 449 -22.96 0.39 -16.07
C ILE A 449 -22.68 1.29 -14.87
N LYS A 450 -22.77 0.70 -13.67
CA LYS A 450 -22.60 1.38 -12.40
C LYS A 450 -21.41 0.81 -11.66
N LEU A 451 -20.43 1.67 -11.34
CA LEU A 451 -19.18 1.28 -10.69
C LEU A 451 -19.19 1.39 -9.16
N VAL A 452 -20.10 2.18 -8.59
CA VAL A 452 -20.10 2.51 -7.15
C VAL A 452 -21.51 2.45 -6.58
N SER A 453 -21.60 2.13 -5.29
CA SER A 453 -22.84 2.14 -4.53
C SER A 453 -23.34 3.57 -4.31
N ASP A 454 -24.66 3.75 -4.29
CA ASP A 454 -25.30 5.02 -3.91
C ASP A 454 -25.65 5.06 -2.40
N ALA A 455 -25.28 4.03 -1.63
CA ALA A 455 -25.63 3.94 -0.22
C ALA A 455 -25.03 5.10 0.59
N VAL A 456 -25.88 5.79 1.36
CA VAL A 456 -25.50 6.81 2.33
C VAL A 456 -26.28 6.56 3.63
N PRO A 457 -25.61 6.37 4.79
CA PRO A 457 -24.17 6.28 4.94
C PRO A 457 -23.68 4.96 4.33
N ILE A 458 -22.41 4.91 3.95
CA ILE A 458 -21.83 3.67 3.47
C ILE A 458 -21.63 2.75 4.66
N GLY A 459 -22.31 1.62 4.66
CA GLY A 459 -22.05 0.53 5.59
C GLY A 459 -20.90 -0.34 5.08
N PHE A 460 -19.65 -0.04 5.47
CA PHE A 460 -18.60 -1.06 5.38
C PHE A 460 -18.84 -2.10 6.48
N GLY A 461 -19.65 -3.10 6.18
CA GLY A 461 -19.72 -4.32 6.97
C GLY A 461 -18.67 -5.32 6.51
N PHE A 462 -18.22 -6.21 7.39
CA PHE A 462 -17.53 -7.43 6.96
C PHE A 462 -18.50 -8.27 6.13
N LYS A 463 -18.38 -8.21 4.80
CA LYS A 463 -19.07 -9.14 3.91
C LYS A 463 -18.22 -10.38 3.77
N THR A 464 -18.50 -11.42 4.56
CA THR A 464 -17.85 -12.72 4.39
C THR A 464 -18.40 -13.39 3.14
N GLN A 465 -17.58 -13.54 2.10
CA GLN A 465 -17.91 -14.39 0.96
C GLN A 465 -17.28 -15.77 1.15
N GLN A 466 -18.12 -16.78 1.32
CA GLN A 466 -17.65 -18.16 1.41
C GLN A 466 -17.20 -18.63 0.03
N THR A 467 -15.89 -18.84 -0.15
CA THR A 467 -15.36 -19.47 -1.35
C THR A 467 -15.66 -20.97 -1.27
N PHE A 468 -16.62 -21.46 -2.07
CA PHE A 468 -16.94 -22.88 -2.10
C PHE A 468 -15.72 -23.68 -2.62
N ILE A 469 -15.12 -24.48 -1.75
CA ILE A 469 -14.19 -25.54 -2.15
C ILE A 469 -15.05 -26.77 -2.47
N TYR A 470 -15.09 -27.19 -3.73
CA TYR A 470 -15.66 -28.48 -4.11
C TYR A 470 -14.75 -29.60 -3.57
N LYS A 471 -15.02 -30.08 -2.35
CA LYS A 471 -14.44 -31.32 -1.84
C LYS A 471 -15.23 -32.48 -2.45
N ARG A 472 -14.67 -33.15 -3.47
CA ARG A 472 -15.20 -34.42 -3.96
C ARG A 472 -14.87 -35.51 -2.94
N GLU A 473 -15.82 -35.87 -2.09
CA GLU A 473 -15.68 -37.00 -1.19
C GLU A 473 -15.90 -38.30 -1.98
N VAL A 474 -14.81 -39.05 -2.21
CA VAL A 474 -14.88 -40.43 -2.70
C VAL A 474 -14.66 -41.32 -1.48
N ASN A 475 -15.73 -42.01 -1.03
CA ASN A 475 -15.79 -43.08 -0.01
C ASN A 475 -16.35 -42.74 1.38
N ASP A 476 -17.44 -41.98 1.50
CA ASP A 476 -18.16 -41.84 2.79
C ASP A 476 -19.23 -42.91 3.05
N ASN A 477 -19.21 -44.01 2.30
CA ASN A 477 -20.03 -45.20 2.56
C ASN A 477 -19.16 -46.46 2.62
N ARG A 478 -18.42 -46.62 3.72
CA ARG A 478 -18.12 -47.95 4.26
C ARG A 478 -18.71 -48.03 5.66
N LYS A 479 -19.96 -48.51 5.71
CA LYS A 479 -20.55 -49.08 6.93
C LYS A 479 -19.89 -50.41 7.26
#